data_AF-A0A4P2VQ20-F1
#
_entry.id   AF-A0A4P2VQ20-F1
#
_cell.length_a   1.000
_cell.length_b   1.000
_cell.length_c   1.000
_cell.angle_alpha   90.00
_cell.angle_beta   90.00
_cell.angle_gamma   90.00
#
_symmetry.space_group_name_H-M   'P 1'
#
loop_
_entity.id
_entity.type
_entity.pdbx_description
1 polymer ?
#
loop_
_entity_poly.entity_id
_entity_poly.type
_entity_poly.pdbx_seq_one_letter_code
_entity_poly.pdbx_strand_id
1 'polypeptide(L)'
;MNKYKIIFFFWIAILSLSAFSDEAHILCVNKKYQYNWLSQKENGSWRKTEGFFSETHYFVLNGGAHSYLKLKLRCSKLFQNEYTYVLAVNNVGDKWSSVAINDSIIVPAPWDNPKYILDFVSLIKLPF
;
A
#
# COMPACT_ATOMS: atom_id res chain seq x y z
N MET A 1 30.28 -21.20 36.51
CA MET A 1 29.43 -21.26 35.31
C MET A 1 28.55 -20.01 35.28
N ASN A 2 28.80 -19.13 34.31
CA ASN A 2 28.54 -17.69 34.37
C ASN A 2 27.05 -17.31 34.24
N LYS A 3 26.47 -16.76 35.33
CA LYS A 3 25.13 -16.15 35.38
C LYS A 3 24.89 -15.06 34.31
N TYR A 4 25.98 -14.48 33.79
CA TYR A 4 25.98 -13.44 32.76
C TYR A 4 25.57 -13.95 31.36
N LYS A 5 25.69 -15.26 31.07
CA LYS A 5 25.28 -15.82 29.76
C LYS A 5 23.76 -15.85 29.58
N ILE A 6 23.00 -16.05 30.67
CA ILE A 6 21.53 -16.12 30.63
C ILE A 6 20.93 -14.74 30.36
N ILE A 7 21.51 -13.69 30.94
CA ILE A 7 21.07 -12.31 30.71
C ILE A 7 21.26 -11.90 29.26
N PHE A 8 22.38 -12.28 28.63
CA PHE A 8 22.67 -11.94 27.24
C PHE A 8 21.67 -12.55 26.24
N PHE A 9 21.22 -13.79 26.48
CA PHE A 9 20.19 -14.44 25.65
C PHE A 9 18.82 -13.76 25.76
N PHE A 10 18.48 -13.19 26.92
CA PHE A 10 17.23 -12.46 27.11
C PHE A 10 17.20 -11.15 26.31
N TRP A 11 18.34 -10.47 26.16
CA TRP A 11 18.45 -9.24 25.36
C TRP A 11 18.31 -9.49 23.85
N ILE A 12 18.80 -10.63 23.34
CA ILE A 12 18.66 -10.97 21.91
C ILE A 12 17.20 -11.27 21.55
N ALA A 13 16.45 -11.91 22.45
CA ALA A 13 15.02 -12.23 22.22
C ALA A 13 14.11 -10.98 22.21
N ILE A 14 14.50 -9.89 22.89
CA ILE A 14 13.76 -8.62 22.87
C ILE A 14 14.04 -7.83 21.57
N LEU A 15 15.24 -7.95 21.00
CA LEU A 15 15.59 -7.31 19.73
C LEU A 15 14.96 -8.00 18.50
N SER A 16 14.40 -9.20 18.66
CA SER A 16 13.64 -9.90 17.63
C SER A 16 12.13 -9.64 17.70
N LEU A 17 11.67 -8.60 18.42
CA LEU A 17 10.33 -8.05 18.24
C LEU A 17 10.20 -7.64 16.77
N SER A 18 9.61 -8.56 16.02
CA SER A 18 9.36 -8.50 14.59
C SER A 18 8.91 -7.10 14.24
N ALA A 19 9.64 -6.42 13.35
CA ALA A 19 9.07 -5.33 12.58
C ALA A 19 7.91 -5.96 11.78
N PHE A 20 6.72 -5.95 12.37
CA PHE A 20 5.50 -6.40 11.71
C PHE A 20 5.27 -5.42 10.57
N SER A 21 5.68 -5.84 9.39
CA SER A 21 5.31 -5.19 8.15
C SER A 21 3.84 -5.47 7.91
N ASP A 22 3.05 -4.42 7.72
CA ASP A 22 1.69 -4.57 7.24
C ASP A 22 1.70 -5.13 5.81
N GLU A 23 0.56 -5.65 5.38
CA GLU A 23 0.31 -6.08 4.00
C GLU A 23 -0.78 -5.21 3.36
N ALA A 24 -0.73 -5.10 2.03
CA ALA A 24 -1.80 -4.50 1.24
C ALA A 24 -2.09 -5.33 -0.01
N HIS A 25 -3.36 -5.39 -0.39
CA HIS A 25 -3.78 -5.80 -1.72
C HIS A 25 -3.49 -4.66 -2.71
N ILE A 26 -2.96 -5.01 -3.88
CA ILE A 26 -2.63 -4.02 -4.90
C ILE A 26 -3.67 -4.01 -6.01
N LEU A 27 -4.17 -2.82 -6.30
CA LEU A 27 -5.12 -2.53 -7.35
C LEU A 27 -4.41 -1.77 -8.48
N CYS A 28 -4.35 -2.37 -9.66
CA CYS A 28 -3.86 -1.73 -10.87
C CYS A 28 -5.01 -1.00 -11.55
N VAL A 29 -4.81 0.25 -11.93
CA VAL A 29 -5.86 1.11 -12.49
C VAL A 29 -5.39 1.78 -13.78
N ASN A 30 -6.26 1.83 -14.79
CA ASN A 30 -6.01 2.55 -16.04
C ASN A 30 -6.62 3.96 -16.06
N LYS A 31 -6.32 4.75 -17.10
CA LYS A 31 -6.86 6.10 -17.29
C LYS A 31 -8.38 6.15 -17.53
N LYS A 32 -9.00 5.01 -17.85
CA LYS A 32 -10.44 4.84 -18.07
C LYS A 32 -11.16 4.32 -16.81
N TYR A 33 -10.48 4.32 -15.66
CA TYR A 33 -11.02 3.87 -14.37
C TYR A 33 -11.38 2.38 -14.28
N GLN A 34 -10.89 1.58 -15.22
CA GLN A 34 -10.96 0.12 -15.10
C GLN A 34 -9.84 -0.33 -14.17
N TYR A 35 -10.14 -1.34 -13.35
CA TYR A 35 -9.22 -1.85 -12.35
C TYR A 35 -9.05 -3.36 -12.47
N ASN A 36 -7.88 -3.83 -12.06
CA ASN A 36 -7.61 -5.25 -11.88
C ASN A 36 -6.79 -5.45 -10.62
N TRP A 37 -7.07 -6.52 -9.90
CA TRP A 37 -6.32 -6.91 -8.72
C TRP A 37 -5.06 -7.64 -9.10
N LEU A 38 -3.94 -7.31 -8.45
CA LEU A 38 -2.83 -8.24 -8.40
C LEU A 38 -3.18 -9.37 -7.43
N SER A 39 -2.81 -10.60 -7.81
CA SER A 39 -3.05 -11.79 -6.99
C SER A 39 -2.22 -11.83 -5.72
N GLN A 40 -1.08 -11.13 -5.71
CA GLN A 40 -0.15 -11.09 -4.59
C GLN A 40 -0.34 -9.81 -3.78
N LYS A 41 -0.31 -9.96 -2.45
CA LYS A 41 -0.19 -8.84 -1.53
C LYS A 41 1.24 -8.32 -1.51
N GLU A 42 1.40 -7.07 -1.09
CA GLU A 42 2.69 -6.42 -0.94
C GLU A 42 2.90 -5.92 0.48
N ASN A 43 4.15 -5.97 0.92
CA ASN A 43 4.57 -5.64 2.28
C ASN A 43 4.94 -4.16 2.39
N GLY A 44 4.52 -3.54 3.48
CA GLY A 44 4.74 -2.14 3.73
C GLY A 44 4.29 -1.70 5.12
N SER A 45 3.86 -0.45 5.21
CA SER A 45 3.28 0.11 6.42
C SER A 45 2.17 1.09 6.08
N TRP A 46 1.05 0.96 6.78
CA TRP A 46 -0.01 1.96 6.70
C TRP A 46 0.40 3.22 7.45
N ARG A 47 0.17 4.36 6.81
CA ARG A 47 0.47 5.68 7.34
C ARG A 47 -0.71 6.59 7.11
N LYS A 48 -0.78 7.64 7.93
CA LYS A 48 -1.74 8.73 7.78
C LYS A 48 -0.98 10.05 7.82
N THR A 49 -1.41 11.00 7.01
CA THR A 49 -1.01 12.40 7.17
C THR A 49 -2.23 13.20 7.59
N GLU A 50 -2.03 14.04 8.60
CA GLU A 50 -3.04 14.97 9.09
C GLU A 50 -2.84 16.29 8.36
N GLY A 51 -3.67 16.54 7.34
CA GLY A 51 -3.78 17.84 6.70
C GLY A 51 -4.88 18.68 7.36
N PHE A 52 -4.81 20.01 7.20
CA PHE A 52 -5.75 20.97 7.79
C PHE A 52 -7.25 20.70 7.48
N PHE A 53 -7.55 19.94 6.42
CA PHE A 53 -8.92 19.64 5.98
C PHE A 53 -9.20 18.16 5.64
N SER A 54 -8.21 17.26 5.75
CA SER A 54 -8.44 15.84 5.50
C SER A 54 -7.35 14.96 6.10
N GLU A 55 -7.77 13.83 6.68
CA GLU A 55 -6.89 12.71 6.95
C GLU A 55 -6.68 11.93 5.64
N THR A 56 -5.42 11.85 5.19
CA THR A 56 -5.07 11.05 4.01
C THR A 56 -4.32 9.81 4.47
N HIS A 57 -4.91 8.64 4.20
CA HIS A 57 -4.30 7.35 4.46
C HIS A 57 -3.51 6.91 3.21
N TYR A 58 -2.31 6.39 3.41
CA TYR A 58 -1.46 5.90 2.34
C TYR A 58 -0.62 4.70 2.79
N PHE A 59 -0.16 3.91 1.84
CA PHE A 59 0.64 2.71 2.09
C PHE A 59 2.07 2.89 1.63
N VAL A 60 3.03 2.83 2.56
CA VAL A 60 4.46 2.93 2.25
C VAL A 60 5.01 1.55 1.95
N LEU A 61 5.54 1.33 0.75
CA LEU A 61 6.17 0.06 0.38
C LEU A 61 7.54 -0.10 1.05
N ASN A 62 7.85 -1.27 1.60
CA ASN A 62 9.14 -1.51 2.27
C ASN A 62 10.37 -1.38 1.34
N GLY A 63 10.21 -1.64 0.04
CA GLY A 63 11.27 -1.43 -0.97
C GLY A 63 11.21 -0.07 -1.67
N GLY A 64 10.36 0.83 -1.18
CA GLY A 64 10.15 2.19 -1.69
C GLY A 64 10.01 2.26 -3.20
N ALA A 65 10.85 3.08 -3.83
CA ALA A 65 10.79 3.38 -5.26
C ALA A 65 10.98 2.13 -6.13
N HIS A 66 11.85 1.21 -5.70
CA HIS A 66 12.12 -0.01 -6.44
C HIS A 66 10.89 -0.93 -6.47
N SER A 67 10.28 -1.17 -5.30
CA SER A 67 9.05 -1.95 -5.21
C SER A 67 7.90 -1.31 -5.98
N TYR A 68 7.75 0.01 -5.89
CA TYR A 68 6.74 0.74 -6.65
C TYR A 68 6.91 0.55 -8.16
N LEU A 69 8.13 0.73 -8.69
CA LEU A 69 8.41 0.55 -10.11
C LEU A 69 8.13 -0.89 -10.57
N LYS A 70 8.54 -1.87 -9.76
CA LYS A 70 8.27 -3.29 -10.03
C LYS A 70 6.77 -3.58 -10.12
N LEU A 71 5.98 -3.00 -9.21
CA LEU A 71 4.53 -3.12 -9.24
C LEU A 71 3.92 -2.48 -10.47
N LYS A 72 4.34 -1.26 -10.81
CA LYS A 72 3.87 -0.55 -12.00
C LYS A 72 4.15 -1.34 -13.28
N LEU A 73 5.36 -1.89 -13.41
CA LEU A 73 5.73 -2.74 -14.54
C LEU A 73 4.90 -4.03 -14.57
N ARG A 74 4.65 -4.64 -13.40
CA ARG A 74 3.81 -5.83 -13.29
C ARG A 74 2.36 -5.55 -13.73
N CYS A 75 1.76 -4.45 -13.28
CA CYS A 75 0.43 -3.99 -13.71
C CYS A 75 0.38 -3.81 -15.23
N SER A 76 1.34 -3.09 -15.80
CA SER A 76 1.45 -2.83 -17.25
C SER A 76 1.57 -4.12 -18.06
N LYS A 77 2.38 -5.08 -17.58
CA LYS A 77 2.62 -6.35 -18.25
C LYS A 77 1.38 -7.27 -18.21
N LEU A 78 0.68 -7.34 -17.08
CA LEU A 78 -0.44 -8.26 -16.90
C LEU A 78 -1.74 -7.75 -17.55
N PHE A 79 -1.98 -6.44 -17.51
CA PHE A 79 -3.28 -5.88 -17.87
C PHE A 79 -3.23 -4.99 -19.11
N GLN A 80 -2.19 -5.14 -19.94
CA GLN A 80 -1.91 -4.28 -21.09
C GLN A 80 -1.46 -2.89 -20.62
N ASN A 81 -0.59 -2.22 -21.39
CA ASN A 81 0.17 -1.03 -20.95
C ASN A 81 -0.67 0.22 -20.58
N GLU A 82 -1.99 0.10 -20.50
CA GLU A 82 -2.92 1.15 -20.07
C GLU A 82 -3.02 1.28 -18.54
N TYR A 83 -2.64 0.25 -17.77
CA TYR A 83 -2.75 0.21 -16.31
C TYR A 83 -1.53 0.86 -15.62
N THR A 84 -1.56 2.19 -15.53
CA THR A 84 -0.43 3.01 -15.11
C THR A 84 -0.42 3.39 -13.63
N TYR A 85 -1.56 3.25 -12.94
CA TYR A 85 -1.71 3.63 -11.54
C TYR A 85 -1.75 2.41 -10.63
N VAL A 86 -1.18 2.56 -9.44
CA VAL A 86 -1.07 1.51 -8.43
C VAL A 86 -1.66 2.07 -7.14
N LEU A 87 -2.67 1.37 -6.62
CA LEU A 87 -3.36 1.70 -5.38
C LEU A 87 -3.19 0.55 -4.39
N ALA A 88 -3.22 0.85 -3.10
CA ALA A 88 -3.18 -0.12 -2.02
C ALA A 88 -4.53 -0.19 -1.31
N VAL A 89 -4.92 -1.38 -0.88
CA VAL A 89 -6.15 -1.63 -0.13
C VAL A 89 -5.83 -2.57 1.02
N ASN A 90 -6.31 -2.26 2.22
CA ASN A 90 -6.03 -3.08 3.41
C ASN A 90 -6.66 -4.48 3.27
N ASN A 91 -7.96 -4.53 2.98
CA ASN A 91 -8.68 -5.74 2.60
C ASN A 91 -9.47 -5.54 1.30
N VAL A 92 -9.72 -6.61 0.55
CA VAL A 92 -10.58 -6.55 -0.64
C VAL A 92 -11.98 -6.05 -0.25
N GLY A 93 -12.42 -4.94 -0.84
CA GLY A 93 -13.70 -4.29 -0.53
C GLY A 93 -13.58 -3.05 0.37
N ASP A 94 -12.42 -2.82 0.99
CA ASP A 94 -12.15 -1.58 1.72
C ASP A 94 -11.89 -0.41 0.76
N LYS A 95 -11.85 0.82 1.30
CA LYS A 95 -11.41 2.00 0.56
C LYS A 95 -9.96 1.81 0.12
N TRP A 96 -9.66 2.08 -1.15
CA TRP A 96 -8.28 2.20 -1.59
C TRP A 96 -7.62 3.44 -1.02
N SER A 97 -6.31 3.41 -1.05
CA SER A 97 -5.42 4.47 -0.63
C SER A 97 -4.25 4.56 -1.59
N SER A 98 -3.63 5.73 -1.64
CA SER A 98 -2.45 5.93 -2.46
C SER A 98 -1.24 5.16 -1.94
N VAL A 99 -0.39 4.77 -2.88
CA VAL A 99 0.89 4.14 -2.57
C VAL A 99 1.95 5.23 -2.43
N ALA A 100 2.82 5.07 -1.44
CA ALA A 100 3.93 5.96 -1.20
C ALA A 100 5.26 5.21 -1.32
N ILE A 101 6.26 5.93 -1.84
CA ILE A 101 7.65 5.46 -1.92
C ILE A 101 8.30 5.55 -0.55
N ASN A 102 7.98 6.61 0.20
CA ASN A 102 8.36 6.86 1.58
C ASN A 102 7.40 7.91 2.15
N ASP A 103 7.56 8.27 3.43
CA ASP A 103 6.69 9.24 4.10
C ASP A 103 6.71 10.66 3.48
N SER A 104 7.73 10.98 2.67
CA SER A 104 7.86 12.27 1.98
C SER A 104 7.32 12.28 0.54
N ILE A 105 7.14 11.10 -0.06
CA ILE A 105 6.80 10.95 -1.48
C ILE A 105 5.61 10.00 -1.59
N ILE A 106 4.42 10.58 -1.53
CA ILE A 106 3.15 9.91 -1.86
C ILE A 106 2.98 9.99 -3.38
N VAL A 107 2.77 8.85 -4.02
CA VAL A 107 2.49 8.83 -5.45
C VAL A 107 1.03 9.20 -5.65
N PRO A 108 0.74 10.32 -6.32
CA PRO A 108 -0.63 10.78 -6.47
C PRO A 108 -1.40 9.79 -7.35
N ALA A 109 -2.52 9.30 -6.83
CA ALA A 109 -3.53 8.71 -7.68
C ALA A 109 -4.44 9.82 -8.23
N PRO A 110 -5.02 9.66 -9.43
CA PRO A 110 -6.01 10.63 -9.95
C PRO A 110 -7.22 10.84 -9.01
N TRP A 111 -7.34 9.98 -7.99
CA TRP A 111 -8.46 9.75 -7.12
C TRP A 111 -8.21 10.35 -5.73
N ASP A 112 -7.02 10.91 -5.48
CA ASP A 112 -6.77 11.75 -4.30
C ASP A 112 -7.37 13.16 -4.47
N ASN A 113 -7.86 13.49 -5.67
CA ASN A 113 -8.64 14.68 -5.90
C ASN A 113 -10.12 14.39 -5.54
N PRO A 114 -10.71 15.11 -4.56
CA PRO A 114 -12.07 14.86 -4.04
C PRO A 114 -13.15 14.76 -5.12
N LYS A 115 -12.97 15.44 -6.25
CA LYS A 115 -13.90 15.44 -7.37
C LYS A 115 -14.11 14.05 -7.99
N TYR A 116 -13.08 13.22 -8.03
CA TYR A 116 -13.14 11.89 -8.66
C TYR A 116 -13.52 10.77 -7.70
N ILE A 117 -13.42 11.01 -6.38
CA ILE A 117 -13.83 10.07 -5.33
C ILE A 117 -15.36 9.89 -5.35
N LEU A 118 -16.11 10.98 -5.51
CA LEU A 118 -17.58 10.97 -5.46
C LEU A 118 -18.20 10.21 -6.63
N ASP A 119 -17.65 10.35 -7.84
CA ASP A 119 -18.15 9.65 -9.02
C ASP A 119 -17.88 8.13 -8.93
N PHE A 120 -16.77 7.72 -8.32
CA PHE A 120 -16.36 6.32 -8.27
C PHE A 120 -17.11 5.51 -7.20
N VAL A 121 -17.38 6.07 -6.02
CA VAL A 121 -18.15 5.38 -4.95
C VAL A 121 -19.55 4.98 -5.42
N SER A 122 -20.11 5.69 -6.40
CA SER A 122 -21.41 5.36 -7.00
C SER A 122 -21.40 4.15 -7.94
N LEU A 123 -20.23 3.74 -8.44
CA LEU A 123 -20.07 2.71 -9.47
C LEU A 123 -19.71 1.32 -8.93
N ILE A 124 -19.27 1.20 -7.68
CA ILE A 124 -19.02 -0.11 -7.07
C ILE A 124 -20.33 -0.71 -6.56
N LYS A 125 -20.96 -1.58 -7.36
CA LYS A 125 -21.80 -2.64 -6.82
C LYS A 125 -20.92 -3.84 -6.50
N LEU A 126 -20.81 -4.16 -5.22
CA LEU A 126 -20.15 -5.38 -4.75
C LEU A 126 -20.96 -6.59 -5.28
N PRO A 127 -20.33 -7.57 -5.96
CA PRO A 127 -20.97 -8.84 -6.20
C PRO A 127 -21.01 -9.60 -4.87
N PHE A 128 -22.22 -9.88 -4.38
CA PHE A 128 -22.44 -10.92 -3.37
C PHE A 128 -22.42 -12.29 -4.05
#